data_AF-A0A0Q9L2U4-F1
#
_entry.id   AF-A0A0Q9L2U4-F1
#
_cell.length_a   1.000
_cell.length_b   1.000
_cell.length_c   1.000
_cell.angle_alpha   90.00
_cell.angle_beta   90.00
_cell.angle_gamma   90.00
#
_symmetry.space_group_name_H-M   'P 1'
#
loop_
_entity.id
_entity.type
_entity.pdbx_description
1 polymer ?
#
loop_
_entity_poly.entity_id
_entity_poly.type
_entity_poly.pdbx_seq_one_letter_code
_entity_poly.pdbx_strand_id
1 'polypeptide(L)'
;MVETGSYMTTLKIDSRTALEGELDRIVNEAVQHAVARPGHGILVTRHAFGTFTVELSNEVPQGTIAELDMTSRLRNDIVKSGQTGSRGSLSRQFSSKREKK
;
A
#
# COMPACT_ATOMS: atom_id res chain seq x y z
N MET A 1 -15.72 4.01 -20.63
CA MET A 1 -14.89 2.84 -21.00
C MET A 1 -14.73 1.99 -19.75
N VAL A 2 -15.62 1.05 -19.49
CA VAL A 2 -15.51 0.09 -18.37
C VAL A 2 -16.17 -1.20 -18.81
N GLU A 3 -15.42 -2.09 -19.47
CA GLU A 3 -15.92 -3.44 -19.69
C GLU A 3 -14.79 -4.37 -20.11
N THR A 4 -14.50 -5.37 -19.29
CA THR A 4 -14.13 -6.73 -19.74
C THR A 4 -14.12 -7.72 -18.57
N GLY A 5 -15.28 -8.00 -17.98
CA GLY A 5 -15.53 -9.21 -17.18
C GLY A 5 -14.45 -9.49 -16.12
N SER A 6 -14.11 -8.48 -15.33
CA SER A 6 -13.09 -8.52 -14.29
C SER A 6 -13.44 -9.61 -13.29
N TYR A 7 -12.61 -10.65 -13.22
CA TYR A 7 -12.62 -11.50 -12.03
C TYR A 7 -12.29 -10.57 -10.86
N MET A 8 -13.25 -10.36 -9.98
CA MET A 8 -13.13 -9.56 -8.77
C MET A 8 -13.91 -10.28 -7.68
N THR A 9 -13.24 -10.59 -6.59
CA THR A 9 -13.85 -11.24 -5.45
C THR A 9 -13.41 -10.57 -4.16
N THR A 10 -14.37 -10.37 -3.26
CA THR A 10 -14.14 -9.76 -1.95
C THR A 10 -14.34 -10.81 -0.87
N LEU A 11 -13.33 -10.96 -0.02
CA LEU A 11 -13.30 -11.91 1.06
C LEU A 11 -13.33 -11.18 2.39
N LYS A 12 -14.19 -11.67 3.28
CA LYS A 12 -14.19 -11.28 4.69
C LYS A 12 -13.92 -12.52 5.53
N ILE A 13 -12.80 -12.51 6.24
CA ILE A 13 -12.31 -13.61 7.03
C ILE A 13 -12.20 -13.14 8.48
N ASP A 14 -13.11 -13.62 9.32
CA ASP A 14 -13.16 -13.31 10.76
C ASP A 14 -12.16 -14.14 11.58
N SER A 15 -11.58 -15.21 11.00
CA SER A 15 -10.69 -16.15 11.68
C SER A 15 -9.27 -16.10 11.13
N ARG A 16 -8.30 -15.72 11.96
CA ARG A 16 -6.87 -15.69 11.57
C ARG A 16 -6.37 -17.05 11.10
N THR A 17 -6.86 -18.14 11.67
CA THR A 17 -6.47 -19.51 11.27
C THR A 17 -6.96 -19.88 9.87
N ALA A 18 -8.08 -19.30 9.40
CA ALA A 18 -8.61 -19.54 8.06
C ALA A 18 -8.07 -18.53 7.03
N LEU A 19 -7.44 -17.45 7.49
CA LEU A 19 -6.99 -16.33 6.67
C LEU A 19 -6.09 -16.77 5.53
N GLU A 20 -5.00 -17.47 5.85
CA GLU A 20 -4.02 -17.86 4.84
C GLU A 20 -4.60 -18.86 3.84
N GLY A 21 -5.40 -19.83 4.31
CA GLY A 21 -6.00 -20.84 3.44
C GLY A 21 -7.05 -20.29 2.47
N GLU A 22 -7.94 -19.41 2.94
CA GLU A 22 -8.95 -18.80 2.08
C GLU A 22 -8.33 -17.79 1.11
N LEU A 23 -7.31 -17.04 1.54
CA LEU A 23 -6.60 -16.11 0.67
C LEU A 23 -5.81 -16.86 -0.42
N ASP A 24 -5.08 -17.91 -0.06
CA ASP A 24 -4.34 -18.76 -1.00
C ASP A 24 -5.27 -19.36 -2.05
N ARG A 25 -6.39 -19.94 -1.61
CA ARG A 25 -7.41 -20.52 -2.50
C ARG A 25 -7.87 -19.52 -3.55
N ILE A 26 -8.23 -18.31 -3.12
CA ILE A 26 -8.80 -17.30 -4.00
C ILE A 26 -7.74 -16.68 -4.92
N VAL A 27 -6.53 -16.47 -4.43
CA VAL A 27 -5.41 -16.05 -5.28
C VAL A 27 -5.13 -17.11 -6.34
N ASN A 28 -5.16 -18.39 -5.99
CA ASN A 28 -5.00 -19.48 -6.95
C ASN A 28 -6.13 -19.50 -7.99
N GLU A 29 -7.38 -19.27 -7.60
CA GLU A 29 -8.48 -19.10 -8.56
C GLU A 29 -8.22 -17.91 -9.51
N ALA A 30 -7.77 -16.76 -8.98
CA ALA A 30 -7.40 -15.61 -9.79
C ALA A 30 -6.25 -15.91 -10.77
N VAL A 31 -5.26 -16.71 -10.36
CA VAL A 31 -4.17 -17.19 -11.23
C VAL A 31 -4.71 -18.02 -12.38
N GLN A 32 -5.63 -18.96 -12.12
CA GLN A 32 -6.26 -19.74 -13.19
C GLN A 32 -6.96 -18.83 -14.20
N HIS A 33 -7.67 -17.79 -13.72
CA HIS A 33 -8.30 -16.81 -14.60
C HIS A 33 -7.30 -15.95 -15.37
N ALA A 34 -6.19 -15.52 -14.76
CA ALA A 34 -5.15 -14.73 -15.42
C ALA A 34 -4.41 -15.53 -16.51
N VAL A 35 -4.18 -16.83 -16.27
CA VAL A 35 -3.60 -17.74 -17.26
C VAL A 35 -4.56 -17.96 -18.44
N ALA A 36 -5.86 -18.11 -18.16
CA ALA A 36 -6.87 -18.26 -19.20
C ALA A 36 -7.08 -16.97 -20.03
N ARG A 37 -6.79 -15.80 -19.45
CA ARG A 37 -7.01 -14.48 -20.07
C ARG A 37 -5.73 -13.64 -20.01
N PRO A 38 -4.79 -13.85 -20.95
CA PRO A 38 -3.53 -13.10 -20.99
C PRO A 38 -3.79 -11.59 -21.14
N GLY A 39 -2.82 -10.78 -20.68
CA GLY A 39 -2.89 -9.31 -20.69
C GLY A 39 -3.23 -8.64 -19.36
N HIS A 40 -3.51 -9.41 -18.30
CA HIS A 40 -3.88 -8.90 -16.97
C HIS A 40 -3.00 -9.53 -15.90
N GLY A 41 -2.63 -8.75 -14.89
CA GLY A 41 -2.04 -9.23 -13.65
C GLY A 41 -3.09 -9.37 -12.54
N ILE A 42 -2.66 -9.82 -11.36
CA ILE A 42 -3.54 -9.96 -10.20
C ILE A 42 -3.23 -8.84 -9.20
N LEU A 43 -4.26 -8.14 -8.76
CA LEU A 43 -4.18 -7.13 -7.71
C LEU A 43 -4.91 -7.62 -6.47
N VAL A 44 -4.19 -7.70 -5.35
CA VAL A 44 -4.73 -8.03 -4.04
C VAL A 44 -4.77 -6.77 -3.20
N THR A 45 -5.97 -6.28 -2.90
CA THR A 45 -6.18 -5.09 -2.08
C THR A 45 -6.64 -5.47 -0.67
N ARG A 46 -5.85 -5.13 0.33
CA ARG A 46 -6.20 -5.29 1.75
C ARG A 46 -6.86 -4.00 2.27
N HIS A 47 -8.15 -4.09 2.56
CA HIS A 47 -8.94 -2.97 3.07
C HIS A 47 -8.86 -2.84 4.60
N ALA A 48 -8.89 -3.97 5.31
CA ALA A 48 -8.87 -4.03 6.77
C ALA A 48 -8.32 -5.39 7.25
N PHE A 49 -8.21 -5.57 8.57
CA PHE A 49 -7.88 -6.87 9.14
C PHE A 49 -8.96 -7.89 8.74
N GLY A 50 -8.59 -8.90 7.96
CA GLY A 50 -9.52 -9.91 7.47
C GLY A 50 -10.36 -9.51 6.25
N THR A 51 -10.19 -8.31 5.66
CA THR A 51 -10.96 -7.89 4.47
C THR A 51 -10.05 -7.65 3.28
N PHE A 52 -10.23 -8.45 2.23
CA PHE A 52 -9.38 -8.46 1.03
C PHE A 52 -10.24 -8.44 -0.23
N THR A 53 -9.74 -7.79 -1.27
CA THR A 53 -10.30 -7.85 -2.62
C THR A 53 -9.22 -8.38 -3.55
N VAL A 54 -9.53 -9.43 -4.31
CA VAL A 54 -8.64 -10.00 -5.32
C VAL A 54 -9.27 -9.77 -6.68
N GLU A 55 -8.56 -9.09 -7.57
CA GLU A 55 -9.06 -8.76 -8.90
C GLU A 55 -8.00 -8.94 -9.99
N LEU A 56 -8.45 -9.12 -11.23
CA LEU A 56 -7.59 -8.98 -12.40
C LEU A 56 -7.54 -7.52 -12.83
N SER A 57 -6.35 -6.95 -12.85
CA SER A 57 -6.12 -5.55 -13.22
C SER A 57 -5.16 -5.43 -14.39
N ASN A 58 -5.47 -4.50 -15.29
CA ASN A 58 -4.60 -4.07 -16.39
C ASN A 58 -3.47 -3.15 -15.92
N GLU A 59 -3.57 -2.61 -14.70
CA GLU A 59 -2.52 -1.81 -14.08
C GLU A 59 -1.36 -2.69 -13.60
N VAL A 60 -1.63 -3.99 -13.41
CA VAL A 60 -0.64 -4.99 -13.04
C VAL A 60 -0.25 -5.76 -14.30
N PRO A 61 1.04 -5.86 -14.65
CA PRO A 61 1.46 -6.62 -15.81
C PRO A 61 1.15 -8.11 -15.64
N GLN A 62 0.89 -8.79 -16.76
CA GLN A 62 0.65 -10.23 -16.77
C GLN A 62 1.78 -11.01 -16.10
N GLY A 63 1.41 -12.03 -15.33
CA GLY A 63 2.37 -12.85 -14.56
C GLY A 63 2.86 -12.18 -13.29
N THR A 64 2.33 -11.01 -12.94
CA THR A 64 2.65 -10.31 -11.69
C THR A 64 1.44 -10.33 -10.76
N ILE A 65 1.72 -10.54 -9.47
CA ILE A 65 0.76 -10.35 -8.38
C ILE A 65 1.23 -9.14 -7.58
N ALA A 66 0.39 -8.11 -7.49
CA ALA A 66 0.67 -6.91 -6.71
C ALA A 66 -0.24 -6.87 -5.48
N GLU A 67 0.31 -6.39 -4.35
CA GLU A 67 -0.43 -6.22 -3.11
C GLU A 67 -0.56 -4.73 -2.75
N LEU A 68 -1.78 -4.30 -2.45
CA LEU A 68 -2.10 -2.94 -2.04
C LEU A 68 -2.67 -2.96 -0.61
N ASP A 69 -1.93 -2.44 0.35
CA ASP A 69 -2.42 -2.25 1.72
C ASP A 69 -3.02 -0.84 1.88
N MET A 70 -4.36 -0.75 1.94
CA MET A 70 -5.05 0.53 2.17
C MET A 70 -4.94 0.98 3.63
N THR A 71 -4.65 0.08 4.58
CA THR A 71 -4.54 0.43 6.00
C THR A 71 -3.32 1.30 6.31
N SER A 72 -2.25 1.15 5.52
CA SER A 72 -1.00 1.89 5.68
C SER A 72 -1.10 3.31 5.11
N ARG A 73 -2.02 3.55 4.17
CA ARG A 73 -2.21 4.88 3.57
C ARG A 73 -2.70 5.91 4.59
N LEU A 74 -3.53 5.54 5.57
CA LEU A 74 -3.97 6.48 6.61
C LEU A 74 -2.90 6.85 7.65
N ARG A 75 -1.84 6.04 7.83
CA ARG A 75 -0.84 6.30 8.87
C ARG A 75 0.18 7.37 8.50
N ASN A 76 0.38 7.63 7.21
CA ASN A 76 1.49 8.46 6.74
C ASN A 76 1.14 9.94 6.58
N ASP A 77 -0.13 10.30 6.49
CA ASP A 77 -0.60 11.70 6.43
C ASP A 77 -0.53 12.43 7.78
N ILE A 78 -0.68 11.69 8.89
CA ILE A 78 -0.64 12.27 10.25
C ILE A 78 0.78 12.75 10.60
N VAL A 79 1.82 12.05 10.14
CA VAL A 79 3.21 12.33 10.56
C VAL A 79 3.82 13.52 9.81
N LYS A 80 3.29 13.92 8.65
CA LYS A 80 3.81 15.08 7.88
C LYS A 80 3.31 16.45 8.35
N SER A 81 2.32 16.50 9.26
CA SER A 81 1.64 17.75 9.63
C SER A 81 2.18 18.41 10.91
N GLY A 82 3.19 17.82 11.57
CA GLY A 82 3.61 18.18 12.93
C GLY A 82 4.94 18.94 13.07
N GLN A 83 5.63 19.32 11.99
CA GLN A 83 6.88 20.09 12.09
C GLN A 83 6.72 21.49 11.52
N THR A 84 5.72 22.21 12.03
CA THR A 84 5.63 23.66 11.89
C THR A 84 6.59 24.30 12.89
N GLY A 85 7.55 25.05 12.37
CA GLY A 85 8.63 25.66 13.15
C GLY A 85 8.16 26.44 14.37
N SER A 86 8.83 26.20 15.50
CA SER A 86 8.82 27.11 16.65
C SER A 86 10.25 27.57 16.92
N ARG A 87 10.54 28.76 16.38
CA ARG A 87 11.29 29.86 17.00
C ARG A 87 12.36 29.46 18.02
N GLY A 88 13.61 29.51 17.58
CA GLY A 88 14.79 29.60 18.43
C GLY A 88 15.85 30.48 17.78
N SER A 89 15.50 31.72 17.44
CA SER A 89 16.47 32.75 17.11
C SER A 89 17.42 32.95 18.29
N LEU A 90 18.68 32.51 18.17
CA LEU A 90 19.79 33.07 18.93
C LEU A 90 21.10 32.81 18.18
N SER A 91 21.29 33.58 17.11
CA SER A 91 22.62 33.93 16.62
C SER A 91 23.40 34.57 17.77
N ARG A 92 24.27 33.80 18.42
CA ARG A 92 25.40 34.38 19.15
C ARG A 92 26.58 34.44 18.20
N GLN A 93 26.69 35.58 17.51
CA GLN A 93 27.97 36.05 16.98
C GLN A 93 28.91 36.30 18.17
N PHE A 94 29.84 35.39 18.42
CA PHE A 94 31.08 35.76 19.07
C PHE A 94 32.11 36.03 17.97
N SER A 95 32.15 37.28 17.52
CA SER A 95 33.22 37.79 16.69
C SER A 95 34.53 37.74 17.47
N SER A 96 35.49 37.03 16.91
CA SER A 96 36.92 37.15 17.18
C SER A 96 37.33 38.62 17.29
N LYS A 97 37.82 39.02 18.46
CA LYS A 97 38.61 40.25 18.59
C LYS A 97 40.01 39.86 19.04
N ARG A 98 40.91 39.80 18.06
CA ARG A 98 42.36 39.96 18.26
C ARG A 98 42.56 41.21 19.12
N GLU A 99 43.31 41.08 20.20
CA GLU A 99 44.03 42.21 20.75
C GLU A 99 45.47 41.78 21.05
N LYS A 100 46.38 42.59 20.53
CA LYS A 100 47.83 42.43 20.60
C LYS A 100 48.30 42.73 22.02
N LYS A 101 49.30 41.99 22.49
CA LYS A 101 50.46 42.60 23.15
C LYS A 101 51.67 41.69 23.05
#